data_AF-A0A818FD07-F1
#
_entry.id   AF-A0A818FD07-F1
#
_cell.length_a   1.000
_cell.length_b   1.000
_cell.length_c   1.000
_cell.angle_alpha   90.00
_cell.angle_beta   90.00
_cell.angle_gamma   90.00
#
_symmetry.space_group_name_H-M   'P 1'
#
loop_
_entity.id
_entity.type
_entity.pdbx_description
1 polymer ?
#
loop_
_entity_poly.entity_id
_entity_poly.type
_entity_poly.pdbx_seq_one_letter_code
_entity_poly.pdbx_strand_id
1 'polypeptide(L)'
;MDKHPYLTTFLVGIIALGIGITIGYFGINKQQISTTLKYDRLTRQADQRYYQTFIDSIQAANIEANLKDLTSRPHMAGLPEDLESAQVIEQRWINDGLQVTKPKYNVLLSYPDDNN
;
A
#
# COMPACT_ATOMS: atom_id res chain seq x y z
N MET A 1 -5.57 74.67 13.84
CA MET A 1 -7.02 74.84 13.52
C MET A 1 -7.56 73.43 13.47
N ASP A 2 -7.82 72.83 14.63
CA ASP A 2 -7.91 71.38 14.74
C ASP A 2 -9.38 71.04 14.98
N LYS A 3 -10.15 71.04 13.90
CA LYS A 3 -11.56 70.70 13.95
C LYS A 3 -11.67 69.19 13.71
N HIS A 4 -12.07 68.48 14.76
CA HIS A 4 -12.47 67.06 14.80
C HIS A 4 -11.38 66.03 15.17
N PRO A 5 -10.80 66.11 16.40
CA PRO A 5 -9.88 65.09 16.93
C PRO A 5 -10.52 63.70 17.07
N TYR A 6 -11.85 63.63 17.15
CA TYR A 6 -12.60 62.36 17.21
C TYR A 6 -12.68 61.64 15.85
N LEU A 7 -12.60 62.38 14.75
CA LEU A 7 -12.65 61.81 13.40
C LEU A 7 -11.34 61.12 13.06
N THR A 8 -10.21 61.72 13.46
CA THR A 8 -8.87 61.14 13.23
C THR A 8 -8.64 59.90 14.08
N THR A 9 -9.05 59.89 15.35
CA THR A 9 -8.95 58.69 16.21
C THR A 9 -9.83 57.55 15.72
N PHE A 10 -11.04 57.85 15.24
CA PHE A 10 -11.92 56.85 14.65
C PHE A 10 -11.32 56.22 13.38
N LEU A 11 -10.71 57.04 12.51
CA LEU A 11 -10.09 56.58 11.27
C LEU A 11 -8.87 55.69 11.52
N VAL A 12 -8.05 56.03 12.53
CA VAL A 12 -6.90 55.20 12.96
C VAL A 12 -7.38 53.87 13.56
N GLY A 13 -8.49 53.86 14.30
CA GLY A 13 -9.07 52.64 14.87
C GLY A 13 -9.53 51.65 13.79
N ILE A 14 -10.13 52.13 12.70
CA ILE A 14 -10.55 51.29 11.57
C ILE A 14 -9.34 50.65 10.88
N ILE A 15 -8.26 51.42 10.69
CA ILE A 15 -7.03 50.92 10.07
C ILE A 15 -6.38 49.84 10.94
N ALA A 16 -6.30 50.05 12.25
CA ALA A 16 -5.73 49.08 13.19
C ALA A 16 -6.53 47.76 13.23
N LEU A 17 -7.87 47.83 13.18
CA LEU A 17 -8.73 46.64 13.08
C LEU A 17 -8.51 45.89 11.76
N GLY A 18 -8.42 46.61 10.62
CA GLY A 18 -8.16 46.00 9.32
C GLY A 18 -6.82 45.25 9.27
N ILE A 19 -5.78 45.82 9.87
CA ILE A 19 -4.45 45.18 9.95
C ILE A 19 -4.49 43.96 10.90
N GLY A 20 -5.16 44.08 12.05
CA GLY A 20 -5.33 42.95 12.98
C GLY A 20 -6.06 41.76 12.36
N ILE A 21 -7.12 42.02 11.58
CA ILE A 21 -7.89 40.98 10.88
C ILE A 21 -7.05 40.31 9.79
N THR A 22 -6.28 41.08 9.01
CA THR A 22 -5.43 40.50 7.96
C THR A 22 -4.31 39.65 8.56
N ILE A 23 -3.63 40.12 9.62
CA ILE A 23 -2.60 39.33 10.31
C ILE A 23 -3.20 38.06 10.95
N GLY A 24 -4.37 38.17 11.59
CA GLY A 24 -5.06 37.00 12.17
C GLY A 24 -5.50 35.99 11.11
N TYR A 25 -6.00 36.46 9.96
CA TYR A 25 -6.42 35.61 8.86
C TYR A 25 -5.24 34.86 8.21
N PHE A 26 -4.11 35.54 7.99
CA PHE A 26 -2.93 34.96 7.34
C PHE A 26 -1.94 34.28 8.33
N GLY A 27 -2.02 34.58 9.62
CA GLY A 27 -1.12 34.07 10.65
C GLY A 27 -1.51 32.70 11.24
N ILE A 28 -2.74 32.23 11.00
CA ILE A 28 -3.17 30.90 11.44
C ILE A 28 -2.66 29.87 10.42
N ASN A 29 -1.41 29.45 10.61
CA ASN A 29 -0.90 28.23 9.98
C ASN A 29 -1.68 27.03 10.55
N LYS A 30 -2.62 26.52 9.77
CA LYS A 30 -3.28 25.24 10.06
C LYS A 30 -2.25 24.12 9.85
N GLN A 31 -1.45 23.83 10.87
CA GLN A 31 -0.70 22.57 10.94
C GLN A 31 -1.69 21.43 11.13
N GLN A 32 -2.38 21.06 10.05
CA GLN A 32 -3.18 19.85 9.98
C GLN A 32 -2.22 18.66 9.95
N ILE A 33 -1.92 18.14 11.14
CA ILE A 33 -1.80 16.71 11.46
C ILE A 33 -1.12 15.88 10.35
N SER A 34 0.20 15.81 10.43
CA SER A 34 1.11 15.07 9.53
C SER A 34 0.96 13.54 9.53
N THR A 35 -0.05 12.98 10.19
CA THR A 35 -0.28 11.52 10.25
C THR A 35 -1.15 11.02 9.09
N THR A 36 -2.14 11.80 8.65
CA THR A 36 -2.98 11.44 7.48
C THR A 36 -2.18 11.50 6.17
N LEU A 37 -1.29 12.48 6.03
CA LEU A 37 -0.46 12.67 4.83
C LEU A 37 0.61 11.58 4.62
N LYS A 38 0.95 10.78 5.63
CA LYS A 38 1.92 9.67 5.48
C LYS A 38 1.28 8.44 4.83
N TYR A 39 0.08 8.05 5.26
CA TYR A 39 -0.67 6.95 4.64
C TYR A 39 -1.16 7.33 3.24
N ASP A 40 -1.58 8.58 3.04
CA ASP A 40 -1.95 9.09 1.72
C ASP A 40 -0.77 9.12 0.74
N ARG A 41 0.46 9.37 1.19
CA ARG A 41 1.63 9.35 0.30
C ARG A 41 2.08 7.94 -0.09
N LEU A 42 1.92 6.96 0.80
CA LEU A 42 2.21 5.56 0.49
C LEU A 42 1.18 4.97 -0.49
N THR A 43 -0.07 5.43 -0.43
CA THR A 43 -1.15 4.95 -1.32
C THR A 43 -1.26 5.75 -2.62
N ARG A 44 -0.90 7.05 -2.64
CA ARG A 44 -0.89 7.88 -3.86
C ARG A 44 0.19 7.55 -4.89
N GLN A 45 1.21 6.77 -4.53
CA GLN A 45 2.29 6.41 -5.47
C GLN A 45 2.03 5.14 -6.28
N ALA A 46 0.97 4.38 -5.98
CA ALA A 46 0.46 3.40 -6.92
C ALA A 46 -0.35 4.15 -7.99
N ASP A 47 0.22 4.30 -9.19
CA ASP A 47 -0.53 4.84 -10.33
C ASP A 47 -1.76 3.96 -10.53
N GLN A 48 -2.95 4.56 -10.43
CA GLN A 48 -4.24 3.87 -10.57
C GLN A 48 -4.31 3.04 -11.85
N ARG A 49 -3.56 3.44 -12.90
CA ARG A 49 -3.45 2.70 -14.16
C ARG A 49 -2.78 1.34 -13.99
N TYR A 50 -1.72 1.23 -13.19
CA TYR A 50 -1.06 -0.06 -12.92
C TYR A 50 -1.92 -0.95 -12.03
N TYR A 51 -2.65 -0.37 -11.07
CA TYR A 51 -3.59 -1.11 -10.23
C TYR A 51 -4.69 -1.76 -11.08
N GLN A 52 -5.36 -0.97 -11.95
CA GLN A 52 -6.44 -1.50 -12.78
C GLN A 52 -5.93 -2.56 -13.76
N THR A 53 -4.79 -2.30 -14.42
CA THR A 53 -4.14 -3.28 -15.32
C THR A 53 -3.82 -4.59 -14.59
N PHE A 54 -3.34 -4.52 -13.35
CA PHE A 54 -3.06 -5.70 -12.53
C PHE A 54 -4.34 -6.48 -12.22
N ILE A 55 -5.40 -5.82 -11.73
CA ILE A 55 -6.68 -6.48 -11.43
C ILE A 55 -7.27 -7.12 -12.69
N ASP A 56 -7.26 -6.41 -13.83
CA ASP A 56 -7.78 -6.90 -15.10
C ASP A 56 -6.97 -8.08 -15.67
N SER A 57 -5.69 -8.19 -15.31
CA SER A 57 -4.84 -9.32 -15.71
C SER A 57 -5.19 -10.64 -15.03
N ILE A 58 -5.89 -10.60 -13.88
CA ILE A 58 -6.24 -11.80 -13.11
C ILE A 58 -7.46 -12.47 -13.75
N GLN A 59 -7.29 -13.70 -14.23
CA GLN A 59 -8.33 -14.44 -14.94
C GLN A 59 -8.72 -15.71 -14.19
N ALA A 60 -10.03 -15.89 -13.94
CA ALA A 60 -10.57 -17.05 -13.24
C ALA A 60 -10.21 -18.39 -13.91
N ALA A 61 -10.19 -18.44 -15.26
CA ALA A 61 -9.80 -19.63 -16.01
C ALA A 61 -8.34 -20.06 -15.73
N ASN A 62 -7.43 -19.10 -15.56
CA ASN A 62 -6.04 -19.41 -15.21
C ASN A 62 -5.94 -19.94 -13.77
N ILE A 63 -6.74 -19.39 -12.84
CA ILE A 63 -6.82 -19.89 -11.46
C ILE A 63 -7.32 -21.33 -11.44
N GLU A 64 -8.39 -21.63 -12.19
CA GLU A 64 -8.95 -22.98 -12.30
C GLU A 64 -7.93 -23.97 -12.89
N ALA A 65 -7.29 -23.62 -14.00
CA ALA A 65 -6.27 -24.47 -14.63
C ALA A 65 -5.07 -24.72 -13.68
N ASN A 66 -4.62 -23.68 -12.97
CA ASN A 66 -3.56 -23.79 -11.99
C ASN A 66 -3.94 -24.70 -10.82
N LEU A 67 -5.15 -24.52 -10.29
CA LEU A 67 -5.64 -25.35 -9.18
C LEU A 67 -5.72 -26.81 -9.59
N LYS A 68 -6.30 -27.10 -10.77
CA LYS A 68 -6.42 -28.45 -11.30
C LYS A 68 -5.06 -29.14 -11.45
N ASP A 69 -4.04 -28.43 -11.92
CA ASP A 69 -2.69 -28.97 -12.06
C ASP A 69 -2.03 -29.24 -10.70
N LEU A 70 -2.04 -28.22 -9.82
CA LEU A 70 -1.39 -28.27 -8.50
C LEU A 70 -2.04 -29.26 -7.53
N THR A 71 -3.32 -29.60 -7.71
CA THR A 71 -4.03 -30.58 -6.86
C THR A 71 -4.20 -31.95 -7.51
N SER A 72 -3.50 -32.22 -8.61
CA SER A 72 -3.66 -33.48 -9.35
C SER A 72 -3.15 -34.72 -8.58
N ARG A 73 -2.24 -34.53 -7.62
CA ARG A 73 -1.69 -35.57 -6.75
C ARG A 73 -1.54 -35.06 -5.31
N PRO A 74 -1.63 -35.93 -4.29
CA PRO A 74 -1.19 -35.60 -2.94
C PRO A 74 0.29 -35.22 -2.94
N HIS A 75 0.64 -34.14 -2.23
CA HIS A 75 2.01 -33.60 -2.16
C HIS A 75 2.35 -33.26 -0.70
N MET A 76 2.42 -34.29 0.15
CA MET A 76 2.78 -34.09 1.55
C MET A 76 4.22 -33.61 1.68
N ALA A 77 4.43 -32.69 2.62
CA ALA A 77 5.73 -32.08 2.88
C ALA A 77 6.83 -33.14 2.97
N GLY A 78 7.95 -32.93 2.29
CA GLY A 78 9.12 -33.83 2.36
C GLY A 78 9.03 -35.12 1.53
N LEU A 79 7.90 -35.38 0.87
CA LEU A 79 7.78 -36.47 -0.11
C LEU A 79 8.19 -35.98 -1.53
N PRO A 80 8.48 -36.90 -2.48
CA PRO A 80 8.88 -36.52 -3.84
C PRO A 80 7.87 -35.61 -4.56
N GLU A 81 6.56 -35.81 -4.36
CA GLU A 81 5.49 -35.05 -5.01
C GLU A 81 5.46 -33.58 -4.56
N ASP A 82 5.86 -33.30 -3.33
CA ASP A 82 6.04 -31.93 -2.81
C ASP A 82 7.22 -31.23 -3.53
N LEU A 83 8.30 -31.96 -3.77
CA LEU A 83 9.42 -31.44 -4.56
C LEU A 83 9.03 -31.16 -6.02
N GLU A 84 8.26 -32.04 -6.64
CA GLU A 84 7.73 -31.82 -8.00
C GLU A 84 6.86 -30.56 -8.06
N SER A 85 5.97 -30.38 -7.08
CA SER A 85 5.11 -29.20 -6.99
C SER A 85 5.92 -27.91 -6.87
N ALA A 86 6.97 -27.92 -6.03
CA ALA A 86 7.89 -26.80 -5.89
C ALA A 86 8.67 -26.51 -7.19
N GLN A 87 9.05 -27.54 -7.96
CA GLN A 87 9.69 -27.37 -9.27
C GLN A 87 8.75 -26.75 -10.32
N VAL A 88 7.48 -27.14 -10.31
CA VAL A 88 6.47 -26.53 -11.21
C VAL A 88 6.34 -25.03 -10.94
N ILE A 89 6.28 -24.62 -9.67
CA ILE A 89 6.21 -23.20 -9.28
C ILE A 89 7.50 -22.46 -9.69
N GLU A 90 8.66 -23.03 -9.38
CA GLU A 90 9.97 -22.48 -9.76
C GLU A 90 10.04 -22.19 -11.26
N GLN A 91 9.63 -23.15 -12.10
CA GLN A 91 9.67 -22.98 -13.55
C GLN A 91 8.69 -21.92 -14.05
N ARG A 92 7.47 -21.87 -13.49
CA ARG A 92 6.49 -20.84 -13.86
C ARG A 92 7.03 -19.44 -13.57
N TRP A 93 7.61 -19.24 -12.39
CA TRP A 93 8.18 -17.95 -12.01
C TRP A 93 9.40 -17.55 -12.85
N ILE A 94 10.27 -18.51 -13.19
CA ILE A 94 11.38 -18.25 -14.12
C ILE A 94 10.84 -17.84 -15.49
N ASN A 95 9.81 -18.54 -16.00
CA ASN A 95 9.19 -18.24 -17.29
C ASN A 95 8.49 -16.87 -17.29
N ASP A 96 7.95 -16.45 -16.16
CA ASP A 96 7.38 -15.11 -15.95
C ASP A 96 8.47 -14.01 -15.79
N GLY A 97 9.75 -14.37 -15.84
CA GLY A 97 10.89 -13.46 -15.79
C GLY A 97 11.35 -13.08 -14.38
N LEU A 98 10.94 -13.83 -13.36
CA LEU A 98 11.35 -13.60 -11.98
C LEU A 98 12.71 -14.25 -11.67
N GLN A 99 13.47 -13.63 -10.76
CA GLN A 99 14.65 -14.27 -10.16
C GLN A 99 14.19 -15.18 -9.03
N VAL A 100 14.45 -16.48 -9.14
CA VAL A 100 13.94 -17.49 -8.21
C VAL A 100 15.07 -18.13 -7.42
N THR A 101 14.82 -18.41 -6.15
CA THR A 101 15.70 -19.22 -5.29
C THR A 101 14.84 -20.21 -4.52
N LYS A 102 15.31 -21.47 -4.45
CA LYS A 102 14.63 -22.56 -3.74
C LYS A 102 15.48 -23.04 -2.56
N PRO A 103 15.37 -22.42 -1.38
CA PRO A 103 16.13 -22.84 -0.20
C PRO A 103 15.68 -24.22 0.28
N LYS A 104 16.60 -24.97 0.89
CA LYS A 104 16.35 -26.32 1.42
C LYS A 104 16.66 -26.34 2.91
N TYR A 105 15.84 -27.07 3.66
CA TYR A 105 15.98 -27.23 5.09
C TYR A 105 15.79 -28.70 5.48
N ASN A 106 16.60 -29.16 6.42
CA ASN A 106 16.43 -30.46 7.05
C ASN A 106 15.69 -30.24 8.37
N VAL A 107 14.43 -30.65 8.42
CA VAL A 107 13.55 -30.50 9.59
C VAL A 107 12.99 -31.86 9.98
N LEU A 108 12.65 -32.02 11.27
CA LEU A 108 11.97 -33.21 11.75
C LEU A 108 10.51 -33.17 11.30
N LEU A 109 10.09 -34.20 10.56
CA LEU A 109 8.71 -34.40 10.12
C LEU A 109 8.12 -35.62 10.83
N SER A 110 6.79 -35.71 10.87
CA SER A 110 6.06 -36.82 11.47
C SER A 110 5.04 -37.33 10.46
N TYR A 111 5.08 -38.63 10.22
CA TYR A 111 4.13 -39.36 9.38
C TYR A 111 3.52 -40.50 10.21
N PRO A 112 2.32 -40.99 9.83
CA PRO A 112 1.81 -42.23 10.39
C PRO A 112 2.76 -43.40 10.13
N ASP A 113 2.70 -44.42 11.00
CA ASP A 113 3.35 -45.71 10.77
C ASP A 113 2.44 -46.52 9.84
N ASP A 114 2.98 -47.04 8.74
CA ASP A 114 2.20 -47.86 7.80
C ASP A 114 1.73 -49.19 8.40
N ASN A 115 2.27 -49.59 9.57
CA ASN A 115 2.02 -50.88 10.22
C ASN A 115 1.15 -50.80 11.50
N ASN A 116 0.58 -49.65 11.85
CA ASN A 116 -0.24 -49.46 13.06
C ASN A 116 -1.39 -48.47 12.83
#